data_AF-A0A381NM64-F1
#
_entry.id   AF-A0A381NM64-F1
#
_cell.length_a   1.000
_cell.length_b   1.000
_cell.length_c   1.000
_cell.angle_alpha   90.00
_cell.angle_beta   90.00
_cell.angle_gamma   90.00
#
_symmetry.space_group_name_H-M   'P 1'
#
loop_
_entity.id
_entity.type
_entity.pdbx_description
1 polymer ?
#
loop_
_entity_poly.entity_id
_entity_poly.type
_entity_poly.pdbx_seq_one_letter_code
_entity_poly.pdbx_strand_id
1 'polypeptide(L)'
;MNIAYAEAEQEGKNVFLMFDASWCGWCKRMDKNMNNNACKNFFDDNYVTVHLAIKESKENKHLENPGAPDFYDSLKEGTSGIPFWVIFDSKGNVLDNSLDSNNNNIGSPVTKDEVQVFVSILKDTSKLNDKELSVITEVFWDKAYD
;
A
#
# COMPACT_ATOMS: atom_id res chain seq x y z
N MET A 1 -0.86 3.83 -14.67
CA MET A 1 -2.13 3.37 -14.08
C MET A 1 -3.01 2.59 -15.04
N ASN A 2 -3.32 3.07 -16.26
CA ASN A 2 -4.22 2.35 -17.19
C ASN A 2 -3.91 0.86 -17.43
N ILE A 3 -2.62 0.49 -17.52
CA ILE A 3 -2.21 -0.92 -17.65
C ILE A 3 -2.64 -1.73 -16.42
N ALA A 4 -2.38 -1.22 -15.22
CA ALA A 4 -2.74 -1.88 -13.97
C ALA A 4 -4.27 -1.97 -13.78
N TYR A 5 -5.01 -0.95 -14.21
CA TYR A 5 -6.49 -0.98 -14.19
C TYR A 5 -7.04 -2.05 -15.13
N ALA A 6 -6.51 -2.15 -16.35
CA ALA A 6 -6.92 -3.18 -17.31
C ALA A 6 -6.57 -4.60 -16.82
N GLU A 7 -5.39 -4.77 -16.21
CA GLU A 7 -4.99 -6.04 -15.59
C GLU A 7 -5.90 -6.41 -14.42
N ALA A 8 -6.18 -5.45 -13.53
CA ALA A 8 -7.08 -5.65 -12.39
C ALA A 8 -8.51 -5.99 -12.85
N GLU A 9 -9.01 -5.37 -13.93
CA GLU A 9 -10.30 -5.71 -14.53
C GLU A 9 -10.31 -7.14 -15.07
N GLN A 10 -9.26 -7.53 -15.80
CA GLN A 10 -9.14 -8.87 -16.38
C GLN A 10 -9.05 -9.96 -15.30
N GLU A 11 -8.35 -9.69 -14.19
CA GLU A 11 -8.13 -10.65 -13.11
C GLU A 11 -9.20 -10.59 -12.00
N GLY A 12 -10.11 -9.63 -12.07
CA GLY A 12 -11.13 -9.41 -11.04
C GLY A 12 -10.54 -9.01 -9.69
N LYS A 13 -9.50 -8.17 -9.73
CA LYS A 13 -8.71 -7.64 -8.60
C LYS A 13 -8.91 -6.13 -8.47
N ASN A 14 -8.41 -5.58 -7.37
CA ASN A 14 -8.23 -4.14 -7.19
C ASN A 14 -6.77 -3.75 -7.48
N VAL A 15 -6.44 -2.46 -7.52
CA VAL A 15 -5.06 -1.99 -7.69
C VAL A 15 -4.55 -1.44 -6.36
N PHE A 16 -3.44 -1.97 -5.86
CA PHE A 16 -2.74 -1.44 -4.69
C PHE A 16 -1.56 -0.58 -5.17
N LEU A 17 -1.76 0.73 -5.25
CA LEU A 17 -0.70 1.66 -5.66
C LEU A 17 0.11 2.08 -4.44
N MET A 18 1.43 1.90 -4.46
CA MET A 18 2.35 2.39 -3.44
C MET A 18 3.31 3.43 -4.03
N PHE A 19 3.41 4.57 -3.35
CA PHE A 19 4.45 5.56 -3.57
C PHE A 19 5.61 5.30 -2.62
N ASP A 20 6.81 5.16 -3.17
CA ASP A 20 8.00 4.76 -2.43
C ASP A 20 9.26 5.51 -2.91
N ALA A 21 10.41 5.12 -2.35
CA ALA A 21 11.72 5.59 -2.77
C ALA A 21 12.79 4.53 -2.45
N SER A 22 13.88 4.51 -3.21
CA SER A 22 14.98 3.56 -3.06
C SER A 22 15.66 3.60 -1.68
N TRP A 23 15.66 4.76 -1.03
CA TRP A 23 16.23 4.95 0.31
C TRP A 23 15.24 4.63 1.44
N CYS A 24 13.96 4.45 1.14
CA CYS A 24 12.89 4.33 2.12
C CYS A 24 12.89 2.95 2.81
N GLY A 25 13.37 2.90 4.06
CA GLY A 25 13.40 1.67 4.86
C GLY A 25 12.00 1.11 5.16
N TRP A 26 11.04 1.99 5.47
CA TRP A 26 9.66 1.60 5.74
C TRP A 26 8.95 1.03 4.50
N CYS A 27 9.27 1.53 3.31
CA CYS A 27 8.75 1.00 2.04
C CYS A 27 9.25 -0.44 1.84
N LYS A 28 10.55 -0.68 2.07
CA LYS A 28 11.12 -2.04 2.02
C LYS A 28 10.53 -2.97 3.06
N ARG A 29 10.17 -2.46 4.25
CA ARG A 29 9.47 -3.24 5.28
C ARG A 29 8.06 -3.62 4.81
N MET A 30 7.31 -2.67 4.25
CA MET A 30 5.98 -2.92 3.66
C MET A 30 6.07 -4.05 2.64
N ASP A 31 6.98 -3.94 1.68
CA ASP A 31 7.20 -4.97 0.66
C ASP A 31 7.57 -6.31 1.24
N LYS A 32 8.50 -6.33 2.20
CA LYS A 32 8.91 -7.57 2.85
C LYS A 32 7.73 -8.27 3.53
N ASN A 33 6.85 -7.51 4.16
CA ASN A 33 5.70 -8.05 4.86
C ASN A 33 4.60 -8.50 3.89
N MET A 34 4.28 -7.71 2.85
CA MET A 34 3.35 -8.10 1.80
C MET A 34 3.85 -9.34 1.03
N ASN A 35 5.16 -9.50 0.86
CA ASN A 35 5.79 -10.65 0.21
C ASN A 35 6.18 -11.77 1.18
N ASN A 36 5.76 -11.72 2.44
CA ASN A 36 6.01 -12.80 3.39
C ASN A 36 5.28 -14.07 2.91
N ASN A 37 5.96 -15.22 2.89
CA ASN A 37 5.38 -16.50 2.44
C ASN A 37 4.04 -16.86 3.11
N ALA A 38 3.80 -16.38 4.34
CA ALA A 38 2.55 -16.63 5.06
C ALA A 38 1.34 -15.91 4.47
N CYS A 39 1.53 -14.76 3.81
CA CYS A 39 0.44 -13.93 3.32
C CYS A 39 0.62 -13.40 1.88
N LYS A 40 1.72 -13.70 1.19
CA LYS A 40 1.99 -13.19 -0.16
C LYS A 40 0.83 -13.44 -1.12
N ASN A 41 0.32 -14.66 -1.15
CA ASN A 41 -0.79 -15.01 -2.04
C ASN A 41 -2.06 -14.22 -1.72
N PHE A 42 -2.27 -13.78 -0.47
CA PHE A 42 -3.42 -12.95 -0.10
C PHE A 42 -3.38 -11.59 -0.81
N PHE A 43 -2.19 -11.02 -0.97
CA PHE A 43 -2.02 -9.79 -1.73
C PHE A 43 -2.07 -10.06 -3.24
N ASP A 44 -1.32 -11.05 -3.72
CA ASP A 44 -1.26 -11.38 -5.15
C ASP A 44 -2.64 -11.75 -5.72
N ASP A 45 -3.47 -12.47 -4.97
CA ASP A 45 -4.80 -12.94 -5.43
C ASP A 45 -5.86 -11.82 -5.42
N ASN A 46 -5.63 -10.74 -4.66
CA ASN A 46 -6.62 -9.66 -4.49
C ASN A 46 -6.22 -8.35 -5.16
N TYR A 47 -4.92 -8.13 -5.41
CA TYR A 47 -4.41 -6.87 -5.89
C TYR A 47 -3.41 -7.00 -7.04
N VAL A 48 -3.49 -6.07 -7.98
CA VAL A 48 -2.38 -5.70 -8.84
C VAL A 48 -1.57 -4.62 -8.11
N THR A 49 -0.38 -4.95 -7.63
CA THR A 49 0.47 -4.01 -6.89
C THR A 49 1.31 -3.18 -7.86
N VAL A 50 1.27 -1.85 -7.69
CA VAL A 50 2.02 -0.90 -8.52
C VAL A 50 2.89 -0.04 -7.63
N HIS A 51 4.14 0.16 -8.04
CA HIS A 51 5.07 1.06 -7.37
C HIS A 51 5.34 2.29 -8.22
N LEU A 52 5.31 3.46 -7.58
CA LEU A 52 5.73 4.72 -8.18
C LEU A 52 6.78 5.39 -7.29
N ALA A 53 8.01 5.38 -7.77
CA ALA A 53 9.14 6.00 -7.09
C ALA A 53 9.01 7.53 -7.13
N ILE A 54 9.12 8.13 -5.95
CA ILE A 54 9.08 9.57 -5.70
C ILE A 54 10.11 9.95 -4.63
N LYS A 55 10.33 11.26 -4.43
CA LYS A 55 11.18 11.80 -3.36
C LYS A 55 12.59 11.19 -3.36
N GLU A 56 13.12 10.86 -4.53
CA GLU A 56 14.48 10.34 -4.66
C GLU A 56 15.53 11.42 -4.36
N SER A 57 16.73 10.97 -4.01
CA SER A 57 17.87 11.87 -3.85
C SER A 57 18.20 12.56 -5.19
N LYS A 58 18.97 13.66 -5.14
CA LYS A 58 19.39 14.36 -6.37
C LYS A 58 20.09 13.44 -7.37
N GLU A 59 20.92 12.52 -6.88
CA GLU A 59 21.65 11.55 -7.71
C GLU A 59 20.70 10.49 -8.29
N ASN A 60 19.70 10.08 -7.52
CA ASN A 60 18.73 9.05 -7.90
C ASN A 60 17.44 9.61 -8.52
N LYS A 61 17.37 10.91 -8.82
CA LYS A 61 16.14 11.54 -9.34
C LYS A 61 15.62 10.88 -10.62
N HIS A 62 16.52 10.29 -11.39
CA HIS A 62 16.23 9.53 -12.61
C HIS A 62 15.47 8.20 -12.35
N LEU A 63 15.41 7.72 -11.11
CA LEU A 63 14.62 6.56 -10.70
C LEU A 63 13.14 6.90 -10.52
N GLU A 64 12.78 8.18 -10.35
CA GLU A 64 11.39 8.56 -10.19
C GLU A 64 10.57 8.29 -11.45
N ASN A 65 9.34 7.81 -11.25
CA ASN A 65 8.43 7.62 -12.36
C ASN A 65 7.92 8.99 -12.86
N PRO A 66 7.94 9.27 -14.18
CA PRO A 66 7.40 10.51 -14.72
C PRO A 66 5.95 10.76 -14.29
N GLY A 67 5.68 11.95 -13.75
CA GLY A 67 4.36 12.35 -13.25
C GLY A 67 3.95 11.75 -11.90
N ALA A 68 4.73 10.85 -11.31
CA ALA A 68 4.41 10.28 -10.00
C ALA A 68 4.40 11.29 -8.86
N PRO A 69 5.32 12.28 -8.78
CA PRO A 69 5.26 13.32 -7.75
C PRO A 69 3.96 14.14 -7.80
N ASP A 70 3.54 14.56 -9.00
CA ASP A 70 2.29 15.32 -9.17
C ASP A 70 1.06 14.46 -8.84
N PHE A 71 1.09 13.17 -9.21
CA PHE A 71 0.01 12.25 -8.88
C PHE A 71 -0.08 11.97 -7.38
N TYR A 72 1.05 11.79 -6.71
CA TYR A 72 1.14 11.73 -5.25
C TYR A 72 0.55 12.99 -4.61
N ASP A 73 0.93 14.17 -5.10
CA ASP A 73 0.41 15.45 -4.59
C ASP A 73 -1.10 15.62 -4.80
N SER A 74 -1.66 15.02 -5.87
CA SER A 74 -3.10 15.05 -6.14
C SER A 74 -3.92 14.10 -5.26
N LEU A 75 -3.29 13.05 -4.71
CA LEU A 75 -3.95 12.03 -3.89
C LEU A 75 -3.74 12.24 -2.39
N LYS A 76 -2.60 12.83 -2.00
CA LYS A 76 -2.24 12.95 -0.59
C LYS A 76 -3.12 14.01 0.09
N GLU A 77 -3.80 13.60 1.14
CA GLU A 77 -4.45 14.52 2.08
C GLU A 77 -3.59 14.61 3.36
N GLY A 78 -3.44 15.80 3.94
CA GLY A 78 -2.69 15.99 5.19
C GLY A 78 -1.17 15.77 5.13
N THR A 79 -0.57 15.44 6.28
CA THR A 79 0.88 15.20 6.45
C THR A 79 1.27 13.85 5.90
N SER A 80 2.11 13.83 4.87
CA SER A 80 2.29 12.65 4.04
C SER A 80 3.77 12.26 3.89
N GLY A 81 4.12 11.13 4.55
CA GLY A 81 5.37 10.39 4.41
C GLY A 81 5.28 9.28 3.36
N ILE A 82 6.35 8.50 3.17
CA ILE A 82 6.36 7.26 2.37
C ILE A 82 6.75 6.07 3.27
N PRO A 83 6.22 4.85 3.05
CA PRO A 83 5.29 4.50 1.96
C PRO A 83 3.93 5.16 2.14
N PHE A 84 3.34 5.61 1.04
CA PHE A 84 1.94 6.06 1.00
C PHE A 84 1.25 5.22 -0.06
N TRP A 85 0.11 4.64 0.27
CA TRP A 85 -0.59 3.75 -0.66
C TRP A 85 -2.05 4.14 -0.81
N VAL A 86 -2.59 3.85 -1.99
CA VAL A 86 -3.98 4.10 -2.37
C VAL A 86 -4.49 2.86 -3.08
N ILE A 87 -5.67 2.39 -2.67
CA ILE A 87 -6.34 1.26 -3.30
C ILE A 87 -7.39 1.80 -4.25
N PHE A 88 -7.34 1.34 -5.50
CA PHE A 88 -8.31 1.68 -6.53
C PHE A 88 -9.10 0.44 -6.93
N ASP A 89 -10.34 0.62 -7.37
CA ASP A 89 -11.01 -0.39 -8.17
C ASP A 89 -10.38 -0.48 -9.57
N SER A 90 -10.78 -1.48 -10.35
CA SER A 90 -10.31 -1.68 -11.72
C SER A 90 -10.74 -0.59 -12.71
N LYS A 91 -11.63 0.33 -12.31
CA LYS A 91 -12.06 1.48 -13.12
C LYS A 91 -11.30 2.77 -12.76
N GLY A 92 -10.42 2.71 -11.76
CA GLY A 92 -9.64 3.83 -11.28
C GLY A 92 -10.35 4.71 -10.25
N ASN A 93 -11.45 4.25 -9.66
CA ASN A 93 -12.05 4.93 -8.51
C ASN A 93 -11.26 4.58 -7.25
N VAL A 94 -11.02 5.57 -6.38
CA VAL A 94 -10.39 5.34 -5.07
C VAL A 94 -11.38 4.56 -4.19
N LEU A 95 -10.91 3.46 -3.61
CA LEU A 95 -11.62 2.69 -2.59
C LEU A 95 -11.19 3.12 -1.19
N ASP A 96 -9.88 3.19 -0.94
CA ASP A 96 -9.31 3.62 0.33
C ASP A 96 -7.83 4.02 0.17
N ASN A 97 -7.18 4.49 1.24
CA ASN A 97 -5.78 4.89 1.25
C ASN A 97 -5.10 4.64 2.61
N SER A 98 -3.82 5.01 2.72
CA SER A 98 -3.01 4.74 3.90
C SER A 98 -3.20 5.74 5.06
N LEU A 99 -4.27 6.53 5.07
CA LEU A 99 -4.55 7.48 6.15
C LEU A 99 -5.48 6.88 7.19
N ASP A 100 -5.17 7.10 8.46
CA ASP A 100 -6.10 6.83 9.56
C ASP A 100 -7.21 7.90 9.65
N SER A 101 -8.14 7.73 10.60
CA SER A 101 -9.24 8.67 10.84
C SER A 101 -8.80 10.07 11.30
N ASN A 102 -7.53 10.26 11.65
CA ASN A 102 -6.93 11.53 12.02
C ASN A 102 -6.07 12.12 10.88
N ASN A 103 -6.11 11.54 9.68
CA ASN A 103 -5.28 11.88 8.51
C ASN A 103 -3.77 11.64 8.72
N ASN A 104 -3.38 10.73 9.61
CA ASN A 104 -2.00 10.28 9.71
C ASN A 104 -1.75 9.14 8.73
N ASN A 105 -0.63 9.18 8.02
CA ASN A 105 -0.22 8.07 7.17
C ASN A 105 0.32 6.90 8.01
N ILE A 106 -0.39 5.77 8.04
CA ILE A 106 0.03 4.53 8.71
C ILE A 106 1.12 3.75 7.95
N GLY A 107 1.36 4.10 6.68
CA GLY A 107 2.46 3.60 5.85
C GLY A 107 2.66 2.09 5.93
N SER A 108 3.76 1.67 6.58
CA SER A 108 4.03 0.27 6.93
C SER A 108 3.64 0.06 8.41
N PRO A 109 2.41 -0.37 8.71
CA PRO A 109 1.89 -0.37 10.08
C PRO A 109 2.73 -1.31 10.96
N VAL A 110 2.97 -0.88 12.21
CA VAL A 110 3.77 -1.64 13.19
C VAL A 110 3.02 -1.85 14.50
N THR A 111 2.32 -0.82 14.98
CA THR A 111 1.56 -0.91 16.23
C THR A 111 0.28 -1.69 16.03
N LYS A 112 -0.28 -2.21 17.12
CA LYS A 112 -1.55 -2.94 17.05
C LYS A 112 -2.68 -2.10 16.42
N ASP A 113 -2.76 -0.82 16.76
CA ASP A 113 -3.82 0.07 16.29
C ASP A 113 -3.68 0.38 14.79
N GLU A 114 -2.46 0.67 14.31
CA GLU A 114 -2.20 0.86 12.87
C GLU A 114 -2.51 -0.39 12.06
N VAL A 115 -2.14 -1.57 12.57
CA VAL A 115 -2.40 -2.85 11.89
C VAL A 115 -3.89 -3.14 11.83
N GLN A 116 -4.67 -2.79 12.85
CA GLN A 116 -6.12 -2.91 12.83
C GLN A 116 -6.76 -2.02 11.76
N VAL A 117 -6.29 -0.78 11.62
CA VAL A 117 -6.74 0.12 10.54
C VAL A 117 -6.44 -0.52 9.18
N PHE A 118 -5.20 -0.95 8.96
CA PHE A 118 -4.80 -1.58 7.70
C PHE A 118 -5.64 -2.82 7.37
N VAL A 119 -5.86 -3.71 8.34
CA VAL A 119 -6.64 -4.93 8.16
C VAL A 119 -8.12 -4.64 7.92
N SER A 120 -8.68 -3.59 8.52
CA SER A 120 -10.05 -3.14 8.21
C SER A 120 -10.17 -2.70 6.76
N ILE A 121 -9.22 -1.91 6.28
CA ILE A 121 -9.17 -1.47 4.88
C ILE A 121 -9.09 -2.67 3.94
N LEU A 122 -8.15 -3.60 4.21
CA LEU A 122 -8.03 -4.82 3.40
C LEU A 122 -9.31 -5.64 3.40
N LYS A 123 -10.04 -5.72 4.51
CA LYS A 123 -11.32 -6.43 4.59
C LYS A 123 -12.36 -5.85 3.63
N ASP A 124 -12.40 -4.52 3.52
CA ASP A 124 -13.38 -3.81 2.69
C ASP A 124 -12.97 -3.76 1.21
N THR A 125 -11.66 -3.88 0.91
CA THR A 125 -11.12 -3.77 -0.45
C THR A 125 -10.61 -5.09 -1.04
N SER A 126 -10.90 -6.24 -0.44
CA SER A 126 -10.50 -7.56 -0.93
C SER A 126 -11.55 -8.63 -0.69
N LYS A 127 -11.23 -9.88 -1.05
CA LYS A 127 -12.04 -11.08 -0.77
C LYS A 127 -11.51 -11.86 0.43
N LEU A 128 -10.63 -11.27 1.24
CA LEU A 128 -9.99 -11.94 2.37
C LEU A 128 -10.98 -12.28 3.47
N ASN A 129 -10.81 -13.48 4.04
CA ASN A 129 -11.58 -13.92 5.20
C ASN A 129 -10.85 -13.61 6.52
N ASP A 130 -11.55 -13.73 7.64
CA ASP A 130 -11.02 -13.37 8.96
C ASP A 130 -9.75 -14.16 9.35
N LYS A 131 -9.56 -15.39 8.86
CA LYS A 131 -8.34 -16.17 9.13
C LYS A 131 -7.15 -15.62 8.38
N GLU A 132 -7.32 -15.24 7.12
CA GLU A 132 -6.28 -14.66 6.28
C GLU A 132 -5.88 -13.28 6.81
N LEU A 133 -6.87 -12.47 7.18
CA LEU A 133 -6.65 -11.18 7.83
C LEU A 133 -5.88 -11.33 9.16
N SER A 134 -6.17 -12.38 9.95
CA SER A 134 -5.42 -12.66 11.18
C SER A 134 -3.95 -13.00 10.90
N VAL A 135 -3.65 -13.71 9.81
CA VAL A 135 -2.25 -13.98 9.41
C VAL A 135 -1.55 -12.69 9.01
N ILE A 136 -2.23 -11.79 8.27
CA ILE A 136 -1.69 -10.46 7.95
C ILE A 136 -1.40 -9.68 9.22
N THR A 137 -2.32 -9.67 10.20
CA THR A 137 -2.10 -9.04 11.51
C THR A 137 -0.80 -9.52 12.17
N GLU A 138 -0.59 -10.84 12.27
CA GLU A 138 0.62 -11.38 12.91
C GLU A 138 1.91 -11.09 12.13
N VAL A 139 1.85 -10.97 10.79
CA VAL A 139 3.02 -10.61 9.98
C VAL A 139 3.40 -9.14 10.15
N PHE A 140 2.41 -8.25 10.25
CA PHE A 140 2.64 -6.81 10.28
C PHE A 140 2.86 -6.24 11.67
N TRP A 141 2.22 -6.83 12.69
CA TRP A 141 2.32 -6.36 14.07
C TRP A 141 3.71 -6.60 14.65
N ASP A 142 4.41 -5.53 14.96
CA ASP A 142 5.71 -5.57 15.64
C ASP A 142 5.51 -5.23 17.13
N LYS A 143 5.51 -6.28 17.95
CA LYS A 143 5.27 -6.19 19.41
C LYS A 143 6.32 -5.37 20.16
N ALA A 144 7.42 -4.96 19.51
CA ALA A 144 8.39 -4.05 20.10
C ALA A 144 7.94 -2.57 20.08
N TYR A 145 6.87 -2.25 19.35
CA TYR A 145 6.34 -0.89 19.19
C TYR A 145 5.08 -0.60 20.03
N ASP A 146 4.64 -1.58 20.84
CA ASP A 146 3.55 -1.44 21.81
C ASP A 146 4.12 -1.48 23.25
#